data_AF-A0A258FDH3-F1
#
_entry.id   AF-A0A258FDH3-F1
#
_cell.length_a   1.000
_cell.length_b   1.000
_cell.length_c   1.000
_cell.angle_alpha   90.00
_cell.angle_beta   90.00
_cell.angle_gamma   90.00
#
_symmetry.space_group_name_H-M   'P 1'
#
loop_
_entity.id
_entity.type
_entity.pdbx_description
1 polymer ?
#
loop_
_entity_poly.entity_id
_entity_poly.type
_entity_poly.pdbx_seq_one_letter_code
_entity_poly.pdbx_strand_id
1 'polypeptide(L)'
;MLSLLLAAVIAAPGPQAVQATLQSCAMEGGRWVCRYAVPDIEIVPLPGNDVVADAPAAILGVRPADVPSTGEVAPPAVTVPTTAAAERRTVPLDAGILTEREQRLVARCADAPWYAVCLPDDRRAARTLKEKQDAFLAVRSAVTARLATQDCDGAVKAALDGGYLDLAGQARGFCSAAD
;
A
#
# COMPACT_ATOMS: atom_id res chain seq x y z
N MET A 1 -38.37 -36.20 -21.87
CA MET A 1 -38.12 -36.94 -20.62
C MET A 1 -36.64 -37.29 -20.58
N LEU A 2 -36.01 -37.11 -19.42
CA LEU A 2 -34.58 -37.39 -19.11
C LEU A 2 -33.58 -36.45 -19.83
N SER A 3 -32.67 -35.71 -19.19
CA SER A 3 -32.24 -35.69 -17.79
C SER A 3 -31.59 -34.33 -17.48
N LEU A 4 -32.11 -33.63 -16.46
CA LEU A 4 -31.31 -32.69 -15.69
C LEU A 4 -30.29 -33.52 -14.88
N LEU A 5 -29.00 -33.32 -15.13
CA LEU A 5 -27.96 -33.70 -14.19
C LEU A 5 -27.20 -32.43 -13.80
N LEU A 6 -27.75 -31.79 -12.76
CA LEU A 6 -27.01 -30.95 -11.83
C LEU A 6 -25.82 -31.77 -11.30
N ALA A 7 -24.60 -31.40 -11.69
CA ALA A 7 -23.40 -31.74 -10.93
C ALA A 7 -22.99 -30.48 -10.18
N ALA A 8 -23.43 -30.40 -8.93
CA ALA A 8 -22.93 -29.43 -7.96
C ALA A 8 -21.43 -29.64 -7.80
N VAL A 9 -20.63 -28.74 -8.37
CA VAL A 9 -19.20 -28.64 -8.04
C VAL A 9 -19.14 -28.12 -6.62
N ILE A 10 -18.87 -29.04 -5.70
CA ILE A 10 -18.67 -28.79 -4.29
C ILE A 10 -17.43 -27.88 -4.19
N ALA A 11 -17.65 -26.63 -3.80
CA ALA A 11 -16.57 -25.73 -3.44
C ALA A 11 -15.80 -26.34 -2.27
N ALA A 12 -14.57 -26.77 -2.51
CA ALA A 12 -13.64 -27.06 -1.43
C ALA A 12 -13.35 -25.75 -0.69
N PRO A 13 -13.59 -25.64 0.63
CA PRO A 13 -13.11 -24.49 1.38
C PRO A 13 -11.58 -24.52 1.37
N GLY A 14 -10.98 -23.54 0.69
CA GLY A 14 -9.55 -23.23 0.82
C GLY A 14 -9.18 -22.91 2.28
N PRO A 15 -7.88 -22.79 2.58
CA PRO A 15 -7.36 -22.71 3.95
C PRO A 15 -8.13 -21.65 4.73
N GLN A 16 -8.79 -22.13 5.78
CA GLN A 16 -9.71 -21.35 6.56
C GLN A 16 -8.86 -20.35 7.33
N ALA A 17 -8.89 -19.08 6.90
CA ALA A 17 -8.33 -18.00 7.70
C ALA A 17 -9.08 -18.02 9.03
N VAL A 18 -8.42 -18.48 10.09
CA VAL A 18 -9.01 -18.57 11.42
C VAL A 18 -9.23 -17.14 11.92
N GLN A 19 -10.50 -16.73 11.95
CA GLN A 19 -10.88 -15.39 12.39
C GLN A 19 -11.10 -15.40 13.90
N ALA A 20 -10.35 -14.56 14.61
CA ALA A 20 -10.59 -14.32 16.03
C ALA A 20 -11.98 -13.67 16.20
N THR A 21 -12.82 -14.26 17.04
CA THR A 21 -14.17 -13.73 17.29
C THR A 21 -14.10 -12.70 18.41
N LEU A 22 -14.60 -11.49 18.16
CA LEU A 22 -14.69 -10.44 19.17
C LEU A 22 -15.68 -10.86 20.27
N GLN A 23 -15.21 -10.97 21.51
CA GLN A 23 -16.06 -11.34 22.65
C GLN A 23 -16.71 -10.12 23.29
N SER A 24 -15.93 -9.08 23.56
CA SER A 24 -16.44 -7.88 24.23
C SER A 24 -15.51 -6.70 24.00
N CYS A 25 -16.06 -5.50 23.87
CA CYS A 25 -15.31 -4.26 24.02
C CYS A 25 -15.88 -3.48 25.22
N ALA A 26 -15.01 -3.10 26.15
CA ALA A 26 -15.40 -2.30 27.32
C ALA A 26 -14.45 -1.12 27.49
N MET A 27 -14.94 -0.04 28.07
CA MET A 27 -14.12 1.13 28.39
C MET A 27 -13.49 0.93 29.79
N GLU A 28 -12.21 0.61 29.84
CA GLU A 28 -11.45 0.43 31.08
C GLU A 28 -10.40 1.54 31.18
N GLY A 29 -10.46 2.39 32.22
CA GLY A 29 -9.46 3.44 32.45
C GLY A 29 -9.38 4.51 31.36
N GLY A 30 -10.50 4.84 30.72
CA GLY A 30 -10.57 5.85 29.66
C GLY A 30 -10.12 5.37 28.28
N ARG A 31 -9.84 4.07 28.10
CA ARG A 31 -9.54 3.47 26.80
C ARG A 31 -10.47 2.30 26.49
N TRP A 32 -10.76 2.10 25.20
CA TRP A 32 -11.48 0.92 24.72
C TRP A 32 -10.55 -0.30 24.74
N VAL A 33 -10.99 -1.36 25.44
CA VAL A 33 -10.30 -2.64 25.50
C VAL A 33 -11.23 -3.69 24.89
N CYS A 34 -10.80 -4.27 23.77
CA CYS A 34 -11.52 -5.35 23.09
C CYS A 34 -10.84 -6.69 23.37
N ARG A 35 -11.62 -7.65 23.83
CA ARG A 35 -11.20 -9.03 24.12
C ARG A 35 -11.64 -9.91 22.96
N TYR A 36 -10.71 -10.71 22.44
CA TYR A 36 -10.96 -11.62 21.33
C TYR A 36 -10.71 -13.05 21.79
N ALA A 37 -11.59 -13.97 21.38
CA ALA A 37 -11.34 -15.40 21.49
C ALA A 37 -10.64 -15.86 20.21
N VAL A 38 -9.46 -16.46 20.39
CA VAL A 38 -8.77 -17.19 19.33
C VAL A 38 -9.11 -18.67 19.55
N PRO A 39 -9.74 -19.35 18.58
CA PRO A 39 -10.01 -20.78 18.71
C PRO A 39 -8.69 -21.57 18.64
N ASP A 40 -8.61 -22.67 19.40
CA ASP A 40 -7.46 -23.57 19.37
C ASP A 40 -7.35 -24.23 17.99
N ILE A 41 -6.16 -24.11 17.40
CA ILE A 41 -5.81 -24.76 16.14
C ILE A 41 -4.89 -25.93 16.40
N GLU A 42 -5.32 -27.13 15.99
CA GLU A 42 -4.43 -28.28 15.91
C GLU A 42 -3.67 -28.19 14.59
N ILE A 43 -2.40 -27.79 14.66
CA ILE A 43 -1.51 -27.79 13.49
C ILE A 43 -1.19 -29.25 13.20
N VAL A 44 -1.89 -29.86 12.23
CA VAL A 44 -1.54 -31.19 11.72
C VAL A 44 -0.25 -31.04 10.90
N PRO A 45 0.91 -31.56 11.36
CA PRO A 45 2.13 -31.50 10.57
C PRO A 45 1.96 -32.44 9.36
N LEU A 46 2.05 -31.88 8.16
CA LEU A 46 2.23 -32.69 6.96
C LEU A 46 3.62 -33.35 7.06
N PRO A 47 3.72 -34.68 6.91
CA PRO A 47 5.03 -35.34 6.95
C PRO A 47 5.81 -34.92 5.71
N GLY A 48 6.87 -34.13 5.87
CA GLY A 48 7.84 -33.92 4.80
C GLY A 48 8.62 -32.62 4.73
N ASN A 49 8.48 -31.64 5.64
CA ASN A 49 9.30 -30.42 5.58
C ASN A 49 9.85 -30.02 6.96
N ASP A 50 11.11 -30.38 7.21
CA ASP A 50 11.94 -29.72 8.22
C ASP A 50 12.17 -28.26 7.80
N VAL A 51 11.37 -27.34 8.33
CA VAL A 51 11.69 -25.92 8.30
C VAL A 51 11.78 -25.45 9.75
N VAL A 52 13.03 -25.23 10.15
CA VAL A 52 13.40 -24.59 11.41
C VAL A 52 12.59 -23.32 11.58
N ALA A 53 11.71 -23.34 12.58
CA ALA A 53 11.08 -22.16 13.13
C ALA A 53 12.16 -21.36 13.87
N ASP A 54 12.61 -20.24 13.28
CA ASP A 54 13.31 -19.21 14.03
C ASP A 54 12.39 -17.99 14.13
N ALA A 55 11.76 -17.87 15.30
CA ALA A 55 11.05 -16.68 15.72
C ALA A 55 12.06 -15.63 16.23
N PRO A 56 11.81 -14.33 16.07
CA PRO A 56 12.82 -13.31 16.35
C PRO A 56 12.96 -13.06 17.86
N ALA A 57 14.12 -13.40 18.44
CA ALA A 57 14.49 -12.97 19.77
C ALA A 57 15.34 -11.69 19.71
N ALA A 58 14.77 -10.58 20.16
CA ALA A 58 15.49 -9.36 20.53
C ALA A 58 16.38 -9.63 21.75
N ILE A 59 17.70 -9.39 21.67
CA ILE A 59 18.55 -9.19 22.86
C ILE A 59 19.55 -8.05 22.63
N LEU A 60 19.47 -7.12 23.57
CA LEU A 60 20.35 -6.00 23.86
C LEU A 60 21.78 -6.44 24.16
N GLY A 61 22.74 -5.67 23.65
CA GLY A 61 24.02 -5.34 24.31
C GLY A 61 25.00 -6.49 24.57
N VAL A 62 26.17 -6.41 23.93
CA VAL A 62 27.50 -6.55 24.59
C VAL A 62 28.58 -6.28 23.53
N ARG A 63 29.48 -5.37 23.89
CA ARG A 63 30.73 -5.02 23.20
C ARG A 63 31.86 -5.88 23.79
N PRO A 64 32.84 -6.31 22.99
CA PRO A 64 34.26 -6.02 23.31
C PRO A 64 35.04 -5.66 22.02
N ALA A 65 35.69 -4.50 21.88
CA ALA A 65 37.01 -4.11 22.41
C ALA A 65 38.18 -5.03 22.01
N ASP A 66 38.98 -4.50 21.07
CA ASP A 66 40.44 -4.66 20.81
C ASP A 66 41.04 -6.02 20.47
N VAL A 67 41.71 -6.16 19.30
CA VAL A 67 43.20 -6.05 19.09
C VAL A 67 43.52 -5.92 17.56
N PRO A 68 44.76 -5.65 17.06
CA PRO A 68 45.05 -4.49 16.21
C PRO A 68 45.62 -4.78 14.80
N SER A 69 45.80 -3.67 14.06
CA SER A 69 46.53 -3.42 12.80
C SER A 69 47.54 -4.44 12.30
N THR A 70 47.49 -4.74 10.99
CA THR A 70 48.57 -4.53 10.00
C THR A 70 47.98 -4.77 8.60
N GLY A 71 48.11 -3.82 7.66
CA GLY A 71 47.66 -4.07 6.28
C GLY A 71 47.32 -2.81 5.50
N GLU A 72 48.32 -1.97 5.31
CA GLU A 72 48.35 -0.83 4.41
C GLU A 72 47.97 -1.21 2.97
N VAL A 73 46.85 -0.67 2.47
CA VAL A 73 46.66 -0.29 1.06
C VAL A 73 45.75 0.94 0.99
N ALA A 74 46.32 2.09 0.63
CA ALA A 74 45.60 3.34 0.41
C ALA A 74 44.75 3.29 -0.87
N PRO A 75 43.47 3.70 -0.86
CA PRO A 75 42.79 4.17 -2.05
C PRO A 75 43.00 5.70 -2.22
N PRO A 76 43.27 6.21 -3.43
CA PRO A 76 43.38 7.65 -3.63
C PRO A 76 42.02 8.33 -3.40
N ALA A 77 42.04 9.32 -2.51
CA ALA A 77 40.96 10.27 -2.32
C ALA A 77 40.67 10.99 -3.65
N VAL A 78 39.49 10.74 -4.22
CA VAL A 78 38.91 11.64 -5.22
C VAL A 78 37.88 12.50 -4.50
N THR A 79 38.30 13.74 -4.30
CA THR A 79 37.54 14.90 -3.87
C THR A 79 36.30 15.06 -4.75
N VAL A 80 35.15 15.07 -4.07
CA VAL A 80 33.84 15.40 -4.63
C VAL A 80 33.86 16.83 -5.16
N PRO A 81 33.33 17.12 -6.37
CA PRO A 81 32.56 18.32 -6.56
C PRO A 81 31.10 17.92 -6.41
N THR A 82 30.52 18.36 -5.28
CA THR A 82 29.09 18.53 -5.08
C THR A 82 28.68 19.57 -6.11
N THR A 83 28.44 19.13 -7.34
CA THR A 83 27.61 19.89 -8.25
C THR A 83 26.19 19.65 -7.79
N ALA A 84 25.67 20.68 -7.15
CA ALA A 84 24.25 21.01 -7.13
C ALA A 84 23.71 20.92 -8.57
N ALA A 85 23.44 19.70 -9.03
CA ALA A 85 22.42 19.47 -10.02
C ALA A 85 21.16 19.91 -9.31
N ALA A 86 20.71 21.11 -9.69
CA ALA A 86 19.45 21.69 -9.28
C ALA A 86 18.49 20.56 -9.00
N GLU A 87 18.18 20.39 -7.72
CA GLU A 87 16.97 19.76 -7.28
C GLU A 87 15.87 20.59 -7.93
N ARG A 88 15.61 20.31 -9.21
CA ARG A 88 14.27 20.28 -9.71
C ARG A 88 13.61 19.47 -8.61
N ARG A 89 12.87 20.16 -7.75
CA ARG A 89 11.64 19.63 -7.24
C ARG A 89 10.89 19.13 -8.48
N THR A 90 11.24 17.94 -8.95
CA THR A 90 10.24 16.93 -9.13
C THR A 90 9.62 16.82 -7.75
N VAL A 91 8.71 17.76 -7.45
CA VAL A 91 7.49 17.41 -6.75
C VAL A 91 7.11 16.12 -7.45
N PRO A 92 7.25 14.95 -6.79
CA PRO A 92 6.86 13.70 -7.43
C PRO A 92 5.44 14.00 -7.87
N LEU A 93 5.24 14.11 -9.19
CA LEU A 93 3.96 14.47 -9.76
C LEU A 93 3.04 13.36 -9.29
N ASP A 94 2.28 13.66 -8.23
CA ASP A 94 1.48 12.74 -7.45
C ASP A 94 1.79 11.27 -7.74
N ALA A 95 2.63 10.64 -6.91
CA ALA A 95 2.36 9.22 -6.64
C ALA A 95 0.92 9.23 -6.13
N GLY A 96 -0.03 9.01 -7.04
CA GLY A 96 -1.44 9.25 -6.77
C GLY A 96 -1.90 8.34 -5.65
N ILE A 97 -3.20 8.11 -5.56
CA ILE A 97 -3.74 7.17 -4.57
C ILE A 97 -3.20 5.72 -4.67
N LEU A 98 -2.33 5.42 -5.65
CA LEU A 98 -1.75 4.11 -5.93
C LEU A 98 -0.27 4.05 -5.52
N THR A 99 0.12 2.96 -4.88
CA THR A 99 1.53 2.62 -4.62
C THR A 99 2.28 2.33 -5.92
N GLU A 100 3.62 2.42 -5.90
CA GLU A 100 4.43 2.15 -7.10
C GLU A 100 4.22 0.74 -7.67
N ARG A 101 4.01 -0.25 -6.80
CA ARG A 101 3.69 -1.63 -7.19
C ARG A 101 2.36 -1.71 -7.95
N GLU A 102 1.34 -1.02 -7.47
CA GLU A 102 0.02 -0.97 -8.10
C GLU A 102 0.06 -0.22 -9.42
N GLN A 103 0.79 0.88 -9.51
CA GLN A 103 0.99 1.61 -10.76
C GLN A 103 1.65 0.72 -11.83
N ARG A 104 2.68 -0.04 -11.46
CA ARG A 104 3.32 -1.01 -12.36
C ARG A 104 2.36 -2.13 -12.79
N LEU A 105 1.44 -2.55 -11.92
CA LEU A 105 0.41 -3.54 -12.26
C LEU A 105 -0.61 -2.97 -13.26
N VAL A 106 -1.11 -1.76 -13.02
CA VAL A 106 -2.00 -1.04 -13.94
C VAL A 106 -1.36 -0.87 -15.31
N ALA A 107 -0.13 -0.36 -15.36
CA ALA A 107 0.60 -0.11 -16.62
C ALA A 107 0.81 -1.38 -17.45
N ARG A 108 0.99 -2.54 -16.81
CA ARG A 108 1.19 -3.81 -17.52
C ARG A 108 -0.09 -4.53 -17.88
N CYS A 109 -1.13 -4.44 -17.05
CA CYS A 109 -2.25 -5.39 -17.10
C CYS A 109 -3.65 -4.76 -17.26
N ALA A 110 -3.83 -3.45 -17.07
CA ALA A 110 -5.16 -2.84 -17.11
C ALA A 110 -5.76 -2.85 -18.53
N ASP A 111 -4.96 -2.45 -19.53
CA ASP A 111 -5.36 -2.38 -20.95
C ASP A 111 -4.66 -3.45 -21.81
N ALA A 112 -4.12 -4.47 -21.15
CA ALA A 112 -3.31 -5.46 -21.84
C ALA A 112 -4.18 -6.37 -22.73
N PRO A 113 -3.79 -6.58 -24.00
CA PRO A 113 -4.55 -7.43 -24.91
C PRO A 113 -4.57 -8.89 -24.42
N TRP A 114 -5.46 -9.73 -24.95
CA TRP A 114 -5.68 -11.10 -24.49
C TRP A 114 -4.41 -11.97 -24.52
N TYR A 115 -3.44 -11.64 -25.38
CA TYR A 115 -2.16 -12.34 -25.49
C TYR A 115 -1.09 -11.89 -24.48
N ALA A 116 -1.34 -10.85 -23.69
CA ALA A 116 -0.41 -10.40 -22.66
C ALA A 116 -0.37 -11.39 -21.48
N VAL A 117 0.83 -11.62 -20.95
CA VAL A 117 1.10 -12.51 -19.80
C VAL A 117 0.66 -11.84 -18.49
N CYS A 118 -0.65 -11.65 -18.33
CA CYS A 118 -1.29 -11.18 -17.11
C CYS A 118 -2.35 -12.20 -16.70
N LEU A 119 -2.32 -12.62 -15.44
CA LEU A 119 -3.33 -13.52 -14.91
C LEU A 119 -4.72 -12.84 -14.95
N PRO A 120 -5.82 -13.61 -15.05
CA PRO A 120 -7.18 -13.04 -15.04
C PRO A 120 -7.47 -12.18 -13.81
N ASP A 121 -6.96 -12.56 -12.65
CA ASP A 121 -7.12 -11.81 -11.40
C ASP A 121 -6.32 -10.51 -11.40
N ASP A 122 -5.09 -10.53 -11.89
CA ASP A 122 -4.26 -9.33 -12.07
C ASP A 122 -4.91 -8.34 -13.04
N ARG A 123 -5.56 -8.81 -14.10
CA ARG A 123 -6.32 -7.95 -15.04
C ARG A 123 -7.54 -7.31 -14.37
N ARG A 124 -8.21 -8.00 -13.44
CA ARG A 124 -9.33 -7.43 -12.68
C ARG A 124 -8.83 -6.39 -11.68
N ALA A 125 -7.82 -6.75 -10.89
CA ALA A 125 -7.17 -5.86 -9.94
C ALA A 125 -6.64 -4.59 -10.62
N ALA A 126 -5.91 -4.74 -11.73
CA ALA A 126 -5.39 -3.63 -12.51
C ALA A 126 -6.50 -2.69 -13.02
N ARG A 127 -7.62 -3.23 -13.51
CA ARG A 127 -8.76 -2.40 -13.95
C ARG A 127 -9.40 -1.65 -12.80
N THR A 128 -9.64 -2.31 -11.66
CA THR A 128 -10.17 -1.61 -10.48
C THR A 128 -9.23 -0.54 -9.94
N LEU A 129 -7.91 -0.74 -9.99
CA LEU A 129 -6.93 0.27 -9.58
C LEU A 129 -6.89 1.44 -10.57
N LYS A 130 -6.98 1.16 -11.87
CA LYS A 130 -7.10 2.17 -12.92
C LYS A 130 -8.34 3.04 -12.72
N GLU A 131 -9.51 2.43 -12.52
CA GLU A 131 -10.77 3.15 -12.29
C GLU A 131 -10.67 4.10 -11.07
N LYS A 132 -10.04 3.64 -9.98
CA LYS A 132 -9.79 4.50 -8.81
C LYS A 132 -8.88 5.68 -9.15
N GLN A 133 -7.81 5.43 -9.92
CA GLN A 133 -6.90 6.49 -10.36
C GLN A 133 -7.62 7.49 -11.27
N ASP A 134 -8.40 7.02 -12.23
CA ASP A 134 -9.17 7.86 -13.14
C ASP A 134 -10.18 8.73 -12.38
N ALA A 135 -10.86 8.16 -11.37
CA ALA A 135 -11.75 8.91 -10.48
C ALA A 135 -11.02 10.02 -9.72
N PHE A 136 -9.84 9.72 -9.16
CA PHE A 136 -9.01 10.73 -8.50
C PHE A 136 -8.57 11.84 -9.45
N LEU A 137 -8.11 11.48 -10.66
CA LEU A 137 -7.66 12.44 -11.67
C LEU A 137 -8.82 13.33 -12.16
N ALA A 138 -10.03 12.78 -12.26
CA ALA A 138 -11.23 13.54 -12.59
C ALA A 138 -11.52 14.60 -11.51
N VAL A 139 -11.48 14.22 -10.22
CA VAL A 139 -11.66 15.19 -9.13
C VAL A 139 -10.53 16.20 -9.10
N ARG A 140 -9.27 15.77 -9.26
CA ARG A 140 -8.11 16.67 -9.30
C ARG A 140 -8.25 17.71 -10.40
N SER A 141 -8.64 17.31 -11.61
CA SER A 141 -8.84 18.25 -12.71
C SER A 141 -9.98 19.25 -12.42
N ALA A 142 -11.10 18.79 -11.86
CA ALA A 142 -12.21 19.67 -11.45
C ALA A 142 -11.80 20.67 -10.37
N VAL A 143 -11.04 20.23 -9.35
CA VAL A 143 -10.50 21.09 -8.29
C VAL A 143 -9.55 22.12 -8.89
N THR A 144 -8.61 21.71 -9.75
CA THR A 144 -7.67 22.65 -10.40
C THR A 144 -8.38 23.66 -11.30
N ALA A 145 -9.45 23.27 -11.98
CA ALA A 145 -10.25 24.17 -12.80
C ALA A 145 -10.95 25.24 -11.95
N ARG A 146 -11.49 24.85 -10.78
CA ARG A 146 -12.11 25.80 -9.83
C ARG A 146 -11.09 26.73 -9.18
N LEU A 147 -9.91 26.21 -8.84
CA LEU A 147 -8.81 27.04 -8.34
C LEU A 147 -8.36 28.06 -9.38
N ALA A 148 -8.33 27.69 -10.68
CA ALA A 148 -7.99 28.63 -11.76
C ALA A 148 -9.01 29.77 -11.90
N THR A 149 -10.26 29.54 -11.54
CA THR A 149 -11.31 30.57 -11.51
C THR A 149 -11.42 31.28 -10.16
N GLN A 150 -10.44 31.11 -9.25
CA GLN A 150 -10.44 31.64 -7.88
C GLN A 150 -11.63 31.19 -7.02
N ASP A 151 -12.33 30.12 -7.39
CA ASP A 151 -13.43 29.54 -6.62
C ASP A 151 -12.88 28.56 -5.58
N CYS A 152 -12.38 29.11 -4.49
CA CYS A 152 -11.74 28.38 -3.40
C CYS A 152 -12.71 27.47 -2.65
N ASP A 153 -13.89 27.96 -2.30
CA ASP A 153 -14.90 27.17 -1.60
C ASP A 153 -15.41 26.02 -2.48
N GLY A 154 -15.63 26.29 -3.76
CA GLY A 154 -16.04 25.27 -4.72
C GLY A 154 -14.96 24.22 -4.95
N ALA A 155 -13.67 24.59 -4.96
CA ALA A 155 -12.56 23.67 -5.09
C ALA A 155 -12.45 22.72 -3.88
N VAL A 156 -12.52 23.26 -2.66
CA VAL A 156 -12.48 22.47 -1.42
C VAL A 156 -13.69 21.54 -1.35
N LYS A 157 -14.88 22.03 -1.67
CA LYS A 157 -16.09 21.22 -1.70
C LYS A 157 -15.97 20.05 -2.68
N ALA A 158 -15.48 20.28 -3.90
CA ALA A 158 -15.30 19.22 -4.89
C ALA A 158 -14.32 18.13 -4.43
N ALA A 159 -13.25 18.51 -3.74
CA ALA A 159 -12.31 17.54 -3.15
C ALA A 159 -12.93 16.70 -2.03
N LEU A 160 -13.73 17.34 -1.16
CA LEU A 160 -14.44 16.67 -0.06
C LEU A 160 -15.56 15.75 -0.54
N ASP A 161 -16.33 16.18 -1.55
CA ASP A 161 -17.38 15.37 -2.18
C ASP A 161 -16.77 14.11 -2.84
N GLY A 162 -15.51 14.17 -3.29
CA GLY A 162 -14.72 13.03 -3.76
C GLY A 162 -14.05 12.18 -2.67
N GLY A 163 -14.15 12.57 -1.39
CA GLY A 163 -13.52 11.87 -0.27
C GLY A 163 -12.00 12.06 -0.14
N TYR A 164 -11.42 13.00 -0.88
CA TYR A 164 -9.96 13.22 -0.92
C TYR A 164 -9.57 14.35 0.04
N LEU A 165 -9.35 14.00 1.32
CA LEU A 165 -9.05 14.97 2.38
C LEU A 165 -7.72 15.71 2.17
N ASP A 166 -6.68 15.00 1.70
CA ASP A 166 -5.37 15.61 1.44
C ASP A 166 -5.47 16.66 0.31
N LEU A 167 -6.24 16.36 -0.73
CA LEU A 167 -6.47 17.27 -1.85
C LEU A 167 -7.26 18.52 -1.40
N ALA A 168 -8.24 18.34 -0.49
CA ALA A 168 -8.96 19.47 0.10
C ALA A 168 -8.03 20.34 0.96
N GLY A 169 -7.09 19.74 1.70
CA GLY A 169 -6.06 20.45 2.45
C GLY A 169 -5.13 21.27 1.54
N GLN A 170 -4.68 20.67 0.43
CA GLN A 170 -3.87 21.37 -0.56
C GLN A 170 -4.62 22.55 -1.19
N ALA A 171 -5.89 22.36 -1.58
CA ALA A 171 -6.71 23.43 -2.15
C ALA A 171 -6.87 24.61 -1.18
N ARG A 172 -7.10 24.34 0.12
CA ARG A 172 -7.13 25.38 1.16
C ARG A 172 -5.80 26.11 1.29
N GLY A 173 -4.69 25.37 1.30
CA GLY A 173 -3.34 25.94 1.37
C GLY A 173 -3.04 26.89 0.21
N PHE A 174 -3.43 26.50 -1.01
CA PHE A 174 -3.32 27.36 -2.19
C PHE A 174 -4.13 28.65 -2.07
N CYS A 175 -5.36 28.56 -1.59
CA CYS A 175 -6.23 29.72 -1.41
C CYS A 175 -5.72 30.67 -0.33
N SER A 176 -5.26 30.14 0.81
CA SER A 176 -4.66 30.97 1.87
C SER A 176 -3.34 31.64 1.49
N ALA A 177 -2.69 31.21 0.41
CA ALA A 177 -1.45 31.80 -0.09
C ALA A 177 -1.68 32.79 -1.25
N ALA A 178 -2.91 32.86 -1.79
CA ALA A 178 -3.29 33.76 -2.87
C ALA A 178 -3.96 35.06 -2.37
N ASP A 179 -4.43 35.06 -1.12
CA ASP A 179 -4.79 36.27 -0.33
C ASP A 179 -3.54 36.99 0.22
#